data_AF-A0A836RV32-F1
#
_entry.id   AF-A0A836RV32-F1
#
_cell.length_a   1.000
_cell.length_b   1.000
_cell.length_c   1.000
_cell.angle_alpha   90.00
_cell.angle_beta   90.00
_cell.angle_gamma   90.00
#
_symmetry.space_group_name_H-M   'P 1'
#
loop_
_entity.id
_entity.type
_entity.pdbx_description
1 polymer ?
#
loop_
_entity_poly.entity_id
_entity_poly.type
_entity_poly.pdbx_seq_one_letter_code
_entity_poly.pdbx_strand_id
1 'polypeptide(L)'
;MFKPVDKNYERLRTLVYEQLCDNLLVKYYEKTTPLLSSGSFWNQHSEFDILAMTNDKKLILGECKYKERKICKNELNKLKDKAQQSGIDVDVYVLFSKVGSRM
;
A
#
# COMPACT_ATOMS: atom_id res chain seq x y z
N MET A 1 -18.65 -13.54 -28.25
CA MET A 1 -18.70 -12.29 -27.46
C MET A 1 -17.30 -12.02 -26.90
N PHE A 2 -16.50 -11.16 -27.55
CA PHE A 2 -15.17 -10.78 -27.07
C PHE A 2 -15.33 -9.77 -25.92
N LYS A 3 -14.85 -10.10 -24.71
CA LYS A 3 -14.70 -9.11 -23.64
C LYS A 3 -13.43 -8.30 -23.93
N PRO A 4 -13.47 -6.95 -23.88
CA PRO A 4 -12.28 -6.14 -24.11
C PRO A 4 -11.21 -6.46 -23.07
N VAL A 5 -9.98 -6.67 -23.55
CA VAL A 5 -8.80 -7.07 -22.75
C VAL A 5 -8.38 -5.98 -21.75
N ASP A 6 -8.83 -4.74 -21.96
CA ASP A 6 -8.34 -3.54 -21.27
C ASP A 6 -8.54 -3.56 -19.75
N LYS A 7 -9.69 -4.03 -19.25
CA LYS A 7 -9.92 -4.11 -17.79
C LYS A 7 -9.00 -5.11 -17.10
N ASN A 8 -8.68 -6.22 -17.76
CA ASN A 8 -7.74 -7.19 -17.22
C ASN A 8 -6.33 -6.61 -17.19
N TYR A 9 -5.98 -5.79 -18.18
CA TYR A 9 -4.67 -5.16 -18.27
C TYR A 9 -4.44 -4.10 -17.18
N GLU A 10 -5.44 -3.25 -16.88
CA GLU A 10 -5.37 -2.29 -15.76
C GLU A 10 -5.17 -2.98 -14.41
N ARG A 11 -5.94 -4.06 -14.17
CA ARG A 11 -5.85 -4.84 -12.93
C ARG A 11 -4.48 -5.50 -12.79
N LEU A 12 -3.94 -6.05 -13.89
CA LEU A 12 -2.59 -6.64 -13.90
C LEU A 12 -1.53 -5.60 -13.59
N ARG A 13 -1.59 -4.39 -14.17
CA ARG A 13 -0.63 -3.33 -13.86
C ARG A 13 -0.67 -2.88 -12.42
N THR A 14 -1.88 -2.72 -11.88
CA THR A 14 -2.08 -2.33 -10.48
C THR A 14 -1.50 -3.39 -9.54
N LEU A 15 -1.78 -4.67 -9.79
CA LEU A 15 -1.24 -5.79 -9.03
C LEU A 15 0.30 -5.87 -9.09
N VAL A 16 0.89 -5.73 -10.29
CA VAL A 16 2.36 -5.74 -10.44
C VAL A 16 2.96 -4.54 -9.71
N TYR A 17 2.32 -3.38 -9.78
CA TYR A 17 2.78 -2.19 -9.07
C TYR A 17 2.75 -2.36 -7.55
N GLU A 18 1.68 -2.94 -6.99
CA GLU A 18 1.58 -3.26 -5.56
C GLU A 18 2.72 -4.20 -5.12
N GLN A 19 2.98 -5.27 -5.88
CA GLN A 19 4.10 -6.20 -5.59
C GLN A 19 5.47 -5.51 -5.65
N LEU A 20 5.68 -4.59 -6.58
CA LEU A 20 6.92 -3.82 -6.66
C LEU A 20 7.07 -2.87 -5.46
N CYS A 21 5.97 -2.25 -5.02
CA CYS A 21 5.97 -1.37 -3.84
C CYS A 21 6.27 -2.15 -2.56
N ASP A 22 5.67 -3.33 -2.39
CA ASP A 22 5.93 -4.22 -1.25
C ASP A 22 7.39 -4.67 -1.21
N ASN A 23 7.93 -5.15 -2.35
CA ASN A 23 9.35 -5.52 -2.45
C ASN A 23 10.30 -4.33 -2.19
N LEU A 24 9.93 -3.14 -2.65
CA LEU A 24 10.69 -1.93 -2.38
C LEU A 24 10.69 -1.59 -0.88
N LEU A 25 9.56 -1.76 -0.19
CA LEU A 25 9.46 -1.57 1.25
C LEU A 25 10.36 -2.55 2.00
N VAL A 26 10.29 -3.85 1.65
CA VAL A 26 11.18 -4.89 2.21
C VAL A 26 12.65 -4.49 2.02
N LYS A 27 13.01 -4.06 0.80
CA LYS A 27 14.39 -3.66 0.50
C LYS A 27 14.84 -2.42 1.27
N TYR A 28 13.95 -1.45 1.48
CA TYR A 28 14.21 -0.24 2.24
C TYR A 28 14.55 -0.54 3.71
N TYR A 29 13.84 -1.49 4.31
CA TYR A 29 14.02 -1.88 5.72
C TYR A 29 15.09 -2.97 5.95
N GLU A 30 15.55 -3.65 4.90
CA GLU A 30 16.48 -4.80 4.96
C GLU A 30 17.75 -4.56 5.80
N LYS A 31 18.29 -3.35 5.79
CA LYS A 31 19.56 -3.01 6.47
C LYS A 31 19.40 -2.33 7.82
N THR A 32 18.19 -1.97 8.22
CA THR A 32 17.91 -1.20 9.44
C THR A 32 17.07 -2.00 10.42
N THR A 33 15.77 -2.08 10.19
CA THR A 33 14.81 -2.86 10.98
C THR A 33 14.04 -3.78 10.04
N PRO A 34 14.61 -4.95 9.68
CA PRO A 34 13.99 -5.87 8.72
C PRO A 34 12.54 -6.20 9.05
N LEU A 35 11.74 -6.40 8.00
CA LEU A 35 10.35 -6.78 8.14
C LEU A 35 10.24 -8.27 8.51
N LEU A 36 9.46 -8.59 9.54
CA LEU A 36 9.04 -9.95 9.88
C LEU A 36 7.99 -10.48 8.92
N SER A 37 7.12 -9.58 8.42
CA SER A 37 6.08 -9.88 7.44
C SER A 37 5.76 -8.64 6.62
N SER A 38 5.34 -8.83 5.37
CA SER A 38 4.80 -7.80 4.48
C SER A 38 3.84 -8.44 3.49
N GLY A 39 2.79 -7.73 3.12
CA GLY A 39 1.81 -8.18 2.13
C GLY A 39 0.46 -7.50 2.29
N SER A 40 -0.48 -7.77 1.38
CA SER A 40 -1.81 -7.17 1.43
C SER A 40 -2.64 -7.72 2.58
N PHE A 41 -3.50 -6.88 3.16
CA PHE A 41 -4.38 -7.24 4.26
C PHE A 41 -5.79 -6.74 3.99
N TRP A 42 -6.79 -7.54 4.34
CA TRP A 42 -8.19 -7.14 4.26
C TRP A 42 -8.97 -7.70 5.45
N ASN A 43 -10.02 -6.98 5.82
CA ASN A 43 -11.02 -7.41 6.78
C ASN A 43 -12.41 -6.95 6.28
N GLN A 44 -13.43 -7.09 7.12
CA GLN A 44 -14.79 -6.67 6.78
C GLN A 44 -14.97 -5.14 6.60
N HIS A 45 -14.04 -4.33 7.09
CA HIS A 45 -14.12 -2.86 7.08
C HIS A 45 -13.24 -2.24 6.00
N SER A 46 -12.08 -2.82 5.69
CA SER A 46 -11.09 -2.19 4.83
C SER A 46 -10.17 -3.21 4.17
N GLU A 47 -9.65 -2.81 3.01
CA GLU A 47 -8.56 -3.44 2.29
C GLU A 47 -7.38 -2.47 2.25
N PHE A 48 -6.19 -3.03 2.44
CA PHE A 48 -4.91 -2.34 2.44
C PHE A 48 -3.93 -3.07 1.53
N ASP A 49 -3.26 -2.31 0.67
CA ASP A 49 -2.33 -2.88 -0.31
C ASP A 49 -1.11 -3.50 0.41
N ILE A 50 -0.68 -2.90 1.53
CA ILE A 50 0.44 -3.38 2.36
C ILE A 50 0.09 -3.25 3.86
N LEU A 51 0.30 -4.34 4.60
CA LEU A 51 0.46 -4.37 6.04
C LEU A 51 1.79 -5.08 6.34
N ALA A 52 2.69 -4.40 7.03
CA ALA A 52 3.99 -4.94 7.37
C ALA A 52 4.30 -4.77 8.86
N MET A 53 5.13 -5.66 9.39
CA MET A 53 5.61 -5.58 10.77
C MET A 53 7.13 -5.69 10.78
N THR A 54 7.80 -4.74 11.42
CA THR A 54 9.25 -4.76 11.60
C THR A 54 9.66 -5.69 12.74
N ASN A 55 10.93 -6.07 12.79
CA ASN A 55 11.48 -6.88 13.89
C ASN A 55 11.50 -6.16 15.25
N ASP A 56 11.45 -4.83 15.27
CA ASP A 56 11.24 -4.00 16.47
C ASP A 56 9.74 -3.75 16.77
N LYS A 57 8.84 -4.52 16.14
CA LYS A 57 7.40 -4.56 16.38
C LYS A 57 6.64 -3.28 16.02
N LYS A 58 7.15 -2.49 15.08
CA LYS A 58 6.38 -1.40 14.48
C LYS A 58 5.48 -1.92 13.38
N LEU A 59 4.23 -1.48 13.39
CA LEU A 59 3.25 -1.78 12.37
C LEU A 59 3.23 -0.69 11.30
N ILE A 60 3.29 -1.12 10.05
CA ILE A 60 3.32 -0.26 8.88
C ILE A 60 2.08 -0.54 8.04
N LEU A 61 1.32 0.50 7.69
CA LEU A 61 0.24 0.41 6.71
C LEU A 61 0.59 1.19 5.45
N GLY A 62 0.36 0.56 4.29
CA GLY A 62 0.70 1.12 3.00
C GLY A 62 -0.44 1.07 1.99
N GLU A 63 -0.47 2.08 1.11
CA GLU A 63 -1.32 2.14 -0.07
C GLU A 63 -0.49 2.49 -1.32
N CYS A 64 -0.83 1.85 -2.43
CA CYS A 64 -0.17 1.96 -3.72
C CYS A 64 -1.13 2.59 -4.74
N LYS A 65 -0.72 3.68 -5.37
CA LYS A 65 -1.52 4.36 -6.39
C LYS A 65 -0.80 4.43 -7.72
N TYR A 66 -1.17 3.50 -8.60
CA TYR A 66 -0.82 3.52 -10.01
C TYR A 66 -1.79 4.42 -10.81
N LYS A 67 -1.67 5.74 -10.65
CA LYS A 67 -2.51 6.72 -11.36
C LYS A 67 -1.66 7.88 -11.88
N GLU A 68 -2.08 8.48 -12.99
CA GLU A 68 -1.38 9.62 -13.63
C GLU A 68 -1.49 10.94 -12.85
N ARG A 69 -2.29 10.96 -11.78
CA ARG A 69 -2.45 12.14 -10.91
C ARG A 69 -1.52 12.04 -9.70
N LYS A 70 -1.04 13.20 -9.24
CA LYS A 70 -0.29 13.31 -7.99
C LYS A 70 -1.14 12.85 -6.80
N ILE A 71 -0.50 12.23 -5.80
CA ILE A 71 -1.14 11.96 -4.51
C ILE A 71 -1.23 13.26 -3.71
N CYS A 72 -2.36 13.43 -3.01
CA CYS A 72 -2.65 14.57 -2.15
C CYS A 72 -2.75 14.12 -0.67
N LYS A 73 -2.67 15.07 0.27
CA LYS A 73 -2.93 14.86 1.71
C LYS A 73 -4.22 14.06 2.01
N ASN A 74 -5.22 14.17 1.15
CA ASN A 74 -6.48 13.44 1.28
C ASN A 74 -6.31 11.91 1.24
N GLU A 75 -5.37 11.36 0.47
CA GLU A 75 -5.16 9.90 0.41
C GLU A 75 -4.54 9.38 1.71
N LEU A 76 -3.65 10.16 2.34
CA LEU A 76 -3.12 9.82 3.66
C LEU A 76 -4.22 9.81 4.72
N ASN A 77 -5.11 10.81 4.70
CA ASN A 77 -6.23 10.87 5.64
C ASN A 77 -7.15 9.65 5.47
N LYS A 78 -7.50 9.29 4.23
CA LYS A 78 -8.31 8.08 3.97
C LYS A 78 -7.66 6.81 4.52
N LEU A 79 -6.34 6.66 4.36
CA LEU A 79 -5.62 5.51 4.90
C LEU A 79 -5.69 5.46 6.44
N LYS A 80 -5.53 6.61 7.10
CA LYS A 80 -5.71 6.73 8.55
C LYS A 80 -7.13 6.40 8.99
N ASP A 81 -8.13 6.89 8.26
CA ASP A 81 -9.55 6.63 8.55
C ASP A 81 -9.87 5.12 8.41
N LYS A 82 -9.34 4.45 7.38
CA LYS A 82 -9.45 3.00 7.20
C LYS A 82 -8.80 2.22 8.35
N ALA A 83 -7.60 2.64 8.77
CA ALA A 83 -6.88 2.01 9.88
C ALA A 83 -7.69 2.12 11.17
N GLN A 84 -8.24 3.31 11.46
CA GLN A 84 -9.09 3.55 12.61
C GLN A 84 -10.37 2.70 12.57
N GLN A 85 -11.05 2.62 11.43
CA GLN A 85 -12.25 1.79 11.25
C GLN A 85 -11.95 0.29 11.42
N SER A 86 -10.72 -0.12 11.10
CA SER A 86 -10.25 -1.49 11.27
C SER A 86 -9.71 -1.80 12.65
N GLY A 87 -9.64 -0.82 13.56
CA GLY A 87 -9.05 -0.99 14.89
C GLY A 87 -7.56 -1.31 14.87
N ILE A 88 -6.84 -0.89 13.82
CA ILE A 88 -5.41 -1.16 13.65
C ILE A 88 -4.63 0.02 14.22
N ASP A 89 -3.78 -0.23 15.22
CA ASP A 89 -2.84 0.75 15.76
C ASP A 89 -1.56 0.75 14.90
N VAL A 90 -1.24 1.90 14.30
CA VAL A 90 -0.26 2.00 13.20
C VAL A 90 0.83 2.97 13.59
N ASP A 91 2.08 2.52 13.56
CA ASP A 91 3.25 3.36 13.84
C ASP A 91 3.67 4.19 12.62
N VAL A 92 3.59 3.60 11.43
CA VAL A 92 4.09 4.21 10.18
C VAL A 92 3.09 4.06 9.05
N TYR A 93 2.80 5.16 8.36
CA TYR A 93 2.02 5.16 7.12
C TYR A 93 2.93 5.37 5.92
N VAL A 94 2.75 4.57 4.88
CA VAL A 94 3.51 4.67 3.62
C VAL A 94 2.54 4.85 2.45
N LEU A 95 2.88 5.76 1.53
CA LEU A 95 2.12 5.93 0.29
C LEU A 95 3.07 5.81 -0.89
N PHE A 96 2.77 4.86 -1.78
CA PHE A 96 3.48 4.71 -3.05
C PHE A 96 2.69 5.36 -4.18
N SER A 97 3.37 6.19 -4.98
CA SER A 97 2.78 6.92 -6.11
C SER A 97 3.58 6.70 -7.38
N LYS A 98 2.91 6.44 -8.51
CA LYS A 98 3.57 6.45 -9.83
C LYS A 98 4.10 7.84 -10.17
N VAL A 99 3.29 8.88 -9.92
CA VAL A 99 3.55 10.25 -10.39
C VAL A 99 3.69 11.21 -9.21
N GLY A 100 4.61 10.90 -8.28
CA GLY A 100 4.95 11.74 -7.13
C GLY A 100 3.78 12.20 -6.24
N SER A 101 4.09 13.07 -5.29
CA SER A 101 3.12 13.67 -4.39
C SER A 101 3.13 15.20 -4.47
N ARG A 102 2.00 15.81 -4.13
CA ARG A 102 1.91 17.22 -3.77
C ARG A 102 1.48 17.24 -2.31
N MET A 103 2.47 17.27 -1.41
CA MET A 103 2.24 17.28 0.04
C MET A 103 2.07 18.70 0.55
#